data_AF-A0A2W5FF37-F1
#
_entry.id   AF-A0A2W5FF37-F1
#
_cell.length_a   1.000
_cell.length_b   1.000
_cell.length_c   1.000
_cell.angle_alpha   90.00
_cell.angle_beta   90.00
_cell.angle_gamma   90.00
#
_symmetry.space_group_name_H-M   'P 1'
#
loop_
_entity.id
_entity.type
_entity.pdbx_description
1 polymer ?
#
loop_
_entity_poly.entity_id
_entity_poly.type
_entity_poly.pdbx_seq_one_letter_code
_entity_poly.pdbx_strand_id
1 'polypeptide(L)'
;MASKADAGKKIIRDTKELPDWFDLIKYQKAENLDAAAWYELFLQRWSLTFYYGYGPARVTGLGGGFEKVLEQLRSDPLHLLIDDIQIMWIGGGQLDALKCAPKMFSQFSHGISPLTIRRLYQMESRLKADSRNKIRNWIDCIFDHSNRRFEDISSSEHEWARSFIDDPIFDGLKKEGDDQRLDRSSDIVEINLALPDKILIEQFTGYLQRLRKEYPETKPASTFKYPEYKKWIEYSVLPYLDLKYWEMEQNVSIPYRVMADAIFPDGGLGEEMIRKTTKKIANQVMQKEYIDFLATIAAQEIAEKN
;
A
#
# COMPACT_ATOMS: atom_id res chain seq x y z
N MET A 1 -21.92 32.17 0.47
CA MET A 1 -21.95 32.87 -0.83
C MET A 1 -22.28 31.83 -1.90
N ALA A 2 -23.45 31.92 -2.55
CA ALA A 2 -23.83 30.99 -3.61
C ALA A 2 -22.89 31.14 -4.81
N SER A 3 -22.39 30.02 -5.35
CA SER A 3 -21.50 30.05 -6.51
C SER A 3 -22.26 30.56 -7.74
N LYS A 4 -21.56 31.24 -8.66
CA LYS A 4 -22.12 31.71 -9.96
C LYS A 4 -22.79 30.60 -10.81
N ALA A 5 -22.66 29.33 -10.45
CA ALA A 5 -23.22 28.19 -11.17
C ALA A 5 -24.74 27.95 -10.96
N ASP A 6 -25.39 28.70 -10.06
CA ASP A 6 -26.81 28.51 -9.72
C ASP A 6 -27.77 29.54 -10.33
N ALA A 7 -27.25 30.54 -11.05
CA ALA A 7 -28.07 31.53 -11.73
C ALA A 7 -28.87 30.89 -12.88
N GLY A 8 -30.20 30.82 -12.75
CA GLY A 8 -31.11 30.34 -13.80
C GLY A 8 -31.64 28.90 -13.63
N LYS A 9 -31.29 28.18 -12.55
CA LYS A 9 -31.86 26.85 -12.29
C LYS A 9 -33.31 26.96 -11.81
N LYS A 10 -34.21 26.12 -12.34
CA LYS A 10 -35.58 25.97 -11.82
C LYS A 10 -35.52 25.50 -10.37
N ILE A 11 -36.16 26.25 -9.47
CA ILE A 11 -36.31 25.85 -8.07
C ILE A 11 -37.62 25.07 -7.95
N ILE A 12 -37.52 23.80 -7.56
CA ILE A 12 -38.66 22.94 -7.20
C ILE A 12 -39.15 23.38 -5.81
N ARG A 13 -40.43 23.75 -5.67
CA ARG A 13 -40.99 24.28 -4.41
C ARG A 13 -42.03 23.37 -3.77
N ASP A 14 -42.56 22.42 -4.53
CA ASP A 14 -43.56 21.45 -4.07
C ASP A 14 -43.10 20.02 -4.37
N THR A 15 -43.48 19.07 -3.52
CA THR A 15 -43.21 17.64 -3.72
C THR A 15 -43.83 17.07 -5.00
N LYS A 16 -44.92 17.66 -5.50
CA LYS A 16 -45.55 17.31 -6.78
C LYS A 16 -44.69 17.66 -8.00
N GLU A 17 -43.70 18.53 -7.82
CA GLU A 17 -42.74 18.86 -8.86
C GLU A 17 -41.52 17.91 -8.86
N LEU A 18 -41.45 16.96 -7.91
CA LEU A 18 -40.43 15.92 -7.92
C LEU A 18 -40.71 14.91 -9.05
N PRO A 19 -39.68 14.17 -9.51
CA PRO A 19 -39.88 13.15 -10.54
C PRO A 19 -40.77 12.01 -10.05
N ASP A 20 -41.67 11.54 -10.92
CA ASP A 20 -42.62 10.46 -10.62
C ASP A 20 -41.95 9.12 -10.24
N TRP A 21 -40.68 8.93 -10.60
CA TRP A 21 -39.93 7.72 -10.23
C TRP A 21 -39.45 7.73 -8.78
N PHE A 22 -39.43 8.89 -8.11
CA PHE A 22 -38.96 9.03 -6.74
C PHE A 22 -40.05 8.65 -5.73
N ASP A 23 -39.82 7.59 -4.97
CA ASP A 23 -40.73 7.10 -3.95
C ASP A 23 -39.93 6.56 -2.76
N LEU A 24 -40.23 7.03 -1.56
CA LEU A 24 -39.57 6.63 -0.32
C LEU A 24 -39.81 5.16 0.03
N ILE A 25 -40.92 4.56 -0.42
CA ILE A 25 -41.21 3.14 -0.18
C ILE A 25 -40.11 2.25 -0.78
N LYS A 26 -39.55 2.64 -1.92
CA LYS A 26 -38.45 1.90 -2.59
C LYS A 26 -37.18 1.81 -1.74
N TYR A 27 -37.04 2.66 -0.71
CA TYR A 27 -35.86 2.71 0.16
C TYR A 27 -36.05 1.97 1.49
N GLN A 28 -37.26 1.50 1.81
CA GLN A 28 -37.54 0.86 3.11
C GLN A 28 -36.63 -0.36 3.38
N LYS A 29 -36.25 -1.10 2.34
CA LYS A 29 -35.35 -2.26 2.46
C LYS A 29 -33.91 -1.89 2.87
N ALA A 30 -33.55 -0.59 2.88
CA ALA A 30 -32.21 -0.13 3.23
C ALA A 30 -31.81 -0.46 4.68
N GLU A 31 -32.78 -0.66 5.58
CA GLU A 31 -32.54 -1.04 6.97
C GLU A 31 -31.82 -2.39 7.13
N ASN A 32 -31.89 -3.24 6.10
CA ASN A 32 -31.31 -4.59 6.11
C ASN A 32 -29.96 -4.65 5.36
N LEU A 33 -29.40 -3.52 4.93
CA LEU A 33 -28.16 -3.50 4.18
C LEU A 33 -26.94 -3.58 5.10
N ASP A 34 -25.96 -4.39 4.69
CA ASP A 34 -24.65 -4.44 5.32
C ASP A 34 -23.70 -3.35 4.77
N ALA A 35 -22.50 -3.27 5.33
CA ALA A 35 -21.51 -2.27 4.93
C ALA A 35 -21.07 -2.41 3.46
N ALA A 36 -21.08 -3.64 2.91
CA ALA A 36 -20.69 -3.89 1.52
C ALA A 36 -21.74 -3.34 0.55
N ALA A 37 -23.02 -3.57 0.82
CA ALA A 37 -24.11 -3.03 0.03
C ALA A 37 -24.18 -1.49 0.12
N TRP A 38 -23.97 -0.92 1.31
CA TRP A 38 -23.88 0.54 1.48
C TRP A 38 -22.71 1.15 0.71
N TYR A 39 -21.52 0.54 0.80
CA TYR A 39 -20.33 0.97 0.08
C TYR A 39 -20.60 1.03 -1.43
N GLU A 40 -21.17 -0.04 -1.98
CA GLU A 40 -21.50 -0.10 -3.40
C GLU A 40 -22.51 0.98 -3.82
N LEU A 41 -23.63 1.11 -3.10
CA LEU A 41 -24.69 2.05 -3.44
C LEU A 41 -24.20 3.51 -3.41
N PHE A 42 -23.30 3.85 -2.47
CA PHE A 42 -22.69 5.17 -2.42
C PHE A 42 -21.63 5.37 -3.49
N LEU A 43 -20.84 4.35 -3.81
CA LEU A 43 -19.87 4.41 -4.89
C LEU A 43 -20.53 4.67 -6.24
N GLN A 44 -21.65 3.98 -6.53
CA GLN A 44 -22.46 4.25 -7.72
C GLN A 44 -22.87 5.73 -7.84
N ARG A 45 -23.37 6.32 -6.75
CA ARG A 45 -23.84 7.71 -6.71
C ARG A 45 -22.71 8.73 -6.74
N TRP A 46 -21.60 8.44 -6.07
CA TRP A 46 -20.39 9.26 -6.12
C TRP A 46 -19.84 9.33 -7.54
N SER A 47 -19.73 8.17 -8.21
CA SER A 47 -19.32 8.09 -9.60
C SER A 47 -20.26 8.92 -10.49
N LEU A 48 -21.58 8.71 -10.41
CA LEU A 48 -22.55 9.53 -11.16
C LEU A 48 -22.41 11.04 -10.88
N THR A 49 -22.18 11.44 -9.63
CA THR A 49 -21.95 12.86 -9.27
C THR A 49 -20.72 13.42 -9.97
N PHE A 50 -19.61 12.66 -9.98
CA PHE A 50 -18.41 13.04 -10.71
C PHE A 50 -18.70 13.19 -12.21
N TYR A 51 -19.40 12.24 -12.83
CA TYR A 51 -19.72 12.28 -14.26
C TYR A 51 -20.64 13.45 -14.65
N TYR A 52 -21.72 13.70 -13.91
CA TYR A 52 -22.62 14.82 -14.18
C TYR A 52 -22.00 16.19 -13.85
N GLY A 53 -20.98 16.22 -12.96
CA GLY A 53 -20.21 17.43 -12.66
C GLY A 53 -19.38 17.98 -13.83
N TYR A 54 -19.01 17.15 -14.82
CA TYR A 54 -18.27 17.58 -16.02
C TYR A 54 -19.14 18.01 -17.20
N GLY A 55 -20.48 17.98 -17.04
CA GLY A 55 -21.45 18.45 -18.03
C GLY A 55 -22.09 17.33 -18.88
N PRO A 56 -23.38 17.47 -19.26
CA PRO A 56 -24.18 16.40 -19.89
C PRO A 56 -23.69 15.95 -21.27
N ALA A 57 -22.87 16.75 -21.97
CA ALA A 57 -22.40 16.45 -23.33
C ALA A 57 -21.34 15.32 -23.41
N ARG A 58 -20.82 14.83 -22.27
CA ARG A 58 -19.88 13.68 -22.24
C ARG A 58 -20.56 12.33 -21.97
N VAL A 59 -21.85 12.30 -21.68
CA VAL A 59 -22.58 11.08 -21.31
C VAL A 59 -22.75 10.14 -22.52
N THR A 60 -22.86 10.69 -23.72
CA THR A 60 -23.14 9.94 -24.96
C THR A 60 -21.93 9.22 -25.58
N GLY A 61 -20.70 9.52 -25.13
CA GLY A 61 -19.46 8.97 -25.72
C GLY A 61 -18.88 7.73 -25.03
N LEU A 62 -19.43 7.32 -23.89
CA LEU A 62 -18.90 6.25 -23.01
C LEU A 62 -19.78 4.98 -23.03
N GLY A 63 -20.52 4.77 -24.12
CA GLY A 63 -21.20 3.51 -24.43
C GLY A 63 -22.25 3.07 -23.41
N GLY A 64 -23.32 3.86 -23.20
CA GLY A 64 -24.59 3.43 -22.58
C GLY A 64 -24.59 2.89 -21.13
N GLY A 65 -23.43 2.57 -20.54
CA GLY A 65 -23.33 1.88 -19.26
C GLY A 65 -23.83 2.72 -18.08
N PHE A 66 -23.45 4.00 -18.02
CA PHE A 66 -23.89 4.93 -16.97
C PHE A 66 -25.37 5.33 -17.10
N GLU A 67 -25.90 5.42 -18.32
CA GLU A 67 -27.32 5.68 -18.57
C GLU A 67 -28.16 4.51 -18.06
N LYS A 68 -27.74 3.28 -18.38
CA LYS A 68 -28.38 2.05 -17.88
C LYS A 68 -28.36 1.97 -16.35
N VAL A 69 -27.25 2.31 -15.70
CA VAL A 69 -27.18 2.36 -14.22
C VAL A 69 -28.12 3.42 -13.65
N LEU A 70 -28.21 4.59 -14.28
CA LEU A 70 -29.13 5.63 -13.82
C LEU A 70 -30.59 5.21 -13.98
N GLU A 71 -30.95 4.54 -15.07
CA GLU A 71 -32.28 3.97 -15.27
C GLU A 71 -32.60 2.89 -14.23
N GLN A 72 -31.64 2.01 -13.94
CA GLN A 72 -31.74 1.01 -12.88
C GLN A 72 -31.99 1.68 -11.52
N LEU A 73 -31.22 2.70 -11.16
CA LEU A 73 -31.40 3.43 -9.89
C LEU A 73 -32.73 4.17 -9.77
N ARG A 74 -33.32 4.63 -10.88
CA ARG A 74 -34.65 5.26 -10.88
C ARG A 74 -35.76 4.23 -10.69
N SER A 75 -35.58 3.04 -11.24
CA SER A 75 -36.51 1.91 -11.08
C SER A 75 -36.41 1.32 -9.66
N ASP A 76 -35.21 0.88 -9.30
CA ASP A 76 -34.83 0.27 -8.02
C ASP A 76 -33.59 0.98 -7.44
N PRO A 77 -33.76 1.93 -6.50
CA PRO A 77 -32.66 2.73 -5.97
C PRO A 77 -31.68 1.92 -5.11
N LEU A 78 -32.04 0.70 -4.71
CA LEU A 78 -31.18 -0.20 -3.94
C LEU A 78 -30.55 -1.28 -4.84
N HIS A 79 -30.63 -1.12 -6.17
CA HIS A 79 -30.04 -2.04 -7.13
C HIS A 79 -28.52 -2.11 -6.99
N LEU A 80 -28.01 -3.30 -6.69
CA LEU A 80 -26.59 -3.63 -6.78
C LEU A 80 -26.25 -4.02 -8.23
N LEU A 81 -25.11 -3.56 -8.73
CA LEU A 81 -24.64 -3.88 -10.07
C LEU A 81 -24.45 -5.39 -10.21
N ILE A 82 -24.70 -5.94 -11.38
CA ILE A 82 -24.46 -7.38 -11.66
C ILE A 82 -23.69 -7.58 -12.96
N ASP A 83 -23.47 -6.50 -13.71
CA ASP A 83 -22.78 -6.49 -14.98
C ASP A 83 -21.30 -6.15 -14.77
N ASP A 84 -20.41 -7.01 -15.25
CA ASP A 84 -18.95 -6.88 -15.04
C ASP A 84 -18.38 -5.57 -15.60
N ILE A 85 -18.95 -5.08 -16.70
CA ILE A 85 -18.53 -3.82 -17.31
C ILE A 85 -18.96 -2.66 -16.42
N GLN A 86 -20.21 -2.66 -15.92
CA GLN A 86 -20.67 -1.65 -14.96
C GLN A 86 -19.83 -1.68 -13.67
N ILE A 87 -19.55 -2.86 -13.12
CA ILE A 87 -18.74 -3.05 -11.92
C ILE A 87 -17.35 -2.46 -12.11
N MET A 88 -16.68 -2.80 -13.22
CA MET A 88 -15.36 -2.28 -13.56
C MET A 88 -15.35 -0.76 -13.74
N TRP A 89 -16.35 -0.20 -14.42
CA TRP A 89 -16.36 1.23 -14.78
C TRP A 89 -16.78 2.13 -13.62
N ILE A 90 -17.72 1.69 -12.79
CA ILE A 90 -18.26 2.49 -11.68
C ILE A 90 -17.44 2.31 -10.41
N GLY A 91 -17.08 1.06 -10.10
CA GLY A 91 -16.44 0.72 -8.84
C GLY A 91 -14.99 0.26 -8.95
N GLY A 92 -14.46 0.13 -10.18
CA GLY A 92 -13.09 -0.30 -10.41
C GLY A 92 -12.79 -1.69 -9.85
N GLY A 93 -11.51 -1.98 -9.65
CA GLY A 93 -11.09 -3.27 -9.07
C GLY A 93 -11.53 -3.49 -7.63
N GLN A 94 -11.81 -2.42 -6.87
CA GLN A 94 -12.33 -2.55 -5.51
C GLN A 94 -13.74 -3.14 -5.50
N LEU A 95 -14.65 -2.66 -6.35
CA LEU A 95 -15.98 -3.25 -6.43
C LEU A 95 -15.98 -4.62 -7.13
N ASP A 96 -15.13 -4.80 -8.14
CA ASP A 96 -14.93 -6.09 -8.81
C ASP A 96 -14.47 -7.16 -7.82
N ALA A 97 -13.44 -6.89 -7.02
CA ALA A 97 -13.01 -7.84 -6.00
C ALA A 97 -14.03 -8.02 -4.88
N LEU A 98 -14.78 -6.98 -4.47
CA LEU A 98 -15.84 -7.15 -3.47
C LEU A 98 -16.85 -8.22 -3.90
N LYS A 99 -17.13 -8.31 -5.21
CA LYS A 99 -18.12 -9.23 -5.78
C LYS A 99 -17.55 -10.57 -6.17
N CYS A 100 -16.43 -10.56 -6.87
CA CYS A 100 -15.86 -11.73 -7.53
C CYS A 100 -14.82 -12.43 -6.65
N ALA A 101 -14.18 -11.70 -5.72
CA ALA A 101 -13.13 -12.22 -4.86
C ALA A 101 -13.12 -11.57 -3.46
N PRO A 102 -14.15 -11.79 -2.61
CA PRO A 102 -14.31 -11.08 -1.33
C PRO A 102 -13.10 -11.21 -0.38
N LYS A 103 -12.38 -12.34 -0.47
CA LYS A 103 -11.11 -12.54 0.24
C LYS A 103 -10.04 -11.55 -0.23
N MET A 104 -9.87 -11.36 -1.53
CA MET A 104 -8.94 -10.39 -2.10
C MET A 104 -9.37 -8.96 -1.77
N PHE A 105 -10.67 -8.65 -1.85
CA PHE A 105 -11.19 -7.35 -1.42
C PHE A 105 -10.73 -7.03 0.00
N SER A 106 -10.89 -7.96 0.95
CA SER A 106 -10.44 -7.75 2.33
C SER A 106 -8.93 -7.55 2.48
N GLN A 107 -8.11 -7.94 1.49
CA GLN A 107 -6.66 -7.76 1.54
C GLN A 107 -6.25 -6.34 1.13
N PHE A 108 -6.94 -5.72 0.16
CA PHE A 108 -6.51 -4.43 -0.41
C PHE A 108 -7.45 -3.24 -0.18
N SER A 109 -8.65 -3.45 0.35
CA SER A 109 -9.60 -2.36 0.67
C SER A 109 -9.38 -1.71 2.04
N HIS A 110 -8.41 -2.22 2.81
CA HIS A 110 -7.93 -1.54 4.01
C HIS A 110 -7.33 -0.18 3.66
N GLY A 111 -7.44 0.76 4.59
CA GLY A 111 -6.76 2.05 4.56
C GLY A 111 -5.24 1.94 4.50
N ILE A 112 -4.68 0.78 4.87
CA ILE A 112 -3.35 0.37 4.46
C ILE A 112 -3.45 -1.00 3.81
N SER A 113 -3.02 -1.06 2.55
CA SER A 113 -3.12 -2.25 1.72
C SER A 113 -1.86 -2.44 0.89
N PRO A 114 -1.51 -3.68 0.50
CA PRO A 114 -0.47 -3.88 -0.49
C PRO A 114 -0.82 -3.17 -1.80
N LEU A 115 0.18 -2.56 -2.44
CA LEU A 115 0.00 -1.97 -3.76
C LEU A 115 -0.25 -3.09 -4.78
N THR A 116 -1.32 -2.95 -5.57
CA THR A 116 -1.63 -3.85 -6.69
C THR A 116 -1.24 -3.23 -8.03
N ILE A 117 -1.05 -4.08 -9.05
CA ILE A 117 -0.76 -3.61 -10.41
C ILE A 117 -1.89 -2.71 -10.90
N ARG A 118 -3.16 -3.09 -10.67
CA ARG A 118 -4.31 -2.26 -11.05
C ARG A 118 -4.21 -0.87 -10.46
N ARG A 119 -3.85 -0.77 -9.18
CA ARG A 119 -3.82 0.51 -8.47
C ARG A 119 -2.71 1.42 -8.98
N LEU A 120 -1.54 0.85 -9.24
CA LEU A 120 -0.44 1.56 -9.89
C LEU A 120 -0.89 2.19 -11.22
N TYR A 121 -1.54 1.41 -12.08
CA TYR A 121 -2.06 1.89 -13.36
C TYR A 121 -3.18 2.92 -13.22
N GLN A 122 -4.06 2.79 -12.23
CA GLN A 122 -5.08 3.80 -11.92
C GLN A 122 -4.46 5.14 -11.50
N MET A 123 -3.42 5.11 -10.67
CA MET A 123 -2.69 6.33 -10.29
C MET A 123 -1.99 6.95 -11.50
N GLU A 124 -1.32 6.13 -12.29
CA GLU A 124 -0.65 6.54 -13.52
C GLU A 124 -1.62 7.14 -14.54
N SER A 125 -2.87 6.64 -14.61
CA SER A 125 -3.89 7.15 -15.52
C SER A 125 -4.24 8.63 -15.31
N ARG A 126 -3.94 9.18 -14.13
CA ARG A 126 -4.14 10.59 -13.78
C ARG A 126 -3.11 11.51 -14.44
N LEU A 127 -1.99 10.97 -14.94
CA LEU A 127 -1.02 11.71 -15.72
C LEU A 127 -1.60 12.06 -17.10
N LYS A 128 -1.12 13.15 -17.70
CA LYS A 128 -1.46 13.50 -19.09
C LYS A 128 -1.07 12.34 -20.01
N ALA A 129 -1.95 12.00 -20.96
CA ALA A 129 -1.76 10.85 -21.85
C ALA A 129 -0.38 10.85 -22.56
N ASP A 130 0.08 12.01 -23.02
CA ASP A 130 1.41 12.15 -23.65
C ASP A 130 2.56 11.82 -22.69
N SER A 131 2.51 12.32 -21.44
CA SER A 131 3.49 12.02 -20.40
C SER A 131 3.47 10.54 -20.01
N ARG A 132 2.27 9.98 -19.83
CA ARG A 132 2.08 8.56 -19.54
C ARG A 132 2.66 7.68 -20.64
N ASN A 133 2.33 7.97 -21.90
CA ASN A 133 2.85 7.21 -23.04
C ASN A 133 4.37 7.35 -23.17
N LYS A 134 4.95 8.54 -22.92
CA LYS A 134 6.41 8.73 -22.90
C LYS A 134 7.09 7.93 -21.79
N ILE A 135 6.51 7.93 -20.59
CA ILE A 135 7.04 7.20 -19.44
C ILE A 135 6.92 5.68 -19.67
N ARG A 136 5.76 5.19 -20.11
CA ARG A 136 5.57 3.77 -20.47
C ARG A 136 6.51 3.37 -21.58
N ASN A 137 6.54 4.07 -22.71
CA ASN A 137 7.46 3.77 -23.80
C ASN A 137 8.92 3.75 -23.33
N TRP A 138 9.32 4.65 -22.43
CA TRP A 138 10.66 4.65 -21.86
C TRP A 138 10.92 3.46 -20.93
N ILE A 139 9.97 3.09 -20.06
CA ILE A 139 10.03 1.91 -19.19
C ILE A 139 10.00 0.62 -20.01
N ASP A 140 9.09 0.52 -20.97
CA ASP A 140 8.94 -0.60 -21.90
C ASP A 140 10.24 -0.78 -22.71
N CYS A 141 10.87 0.31 -23.19
CA CYS A 141 12.19 0.23 -23.82
C CYS A 141 13.30 -0.32 -22.90
N ILE A 142 13.18 -0.14 -21.59
CA ILE A 142 14.17 -0.62 -20.60
C ILE A 142 13.91 -2.07 -20.19
N PHE A 143 12.65 -2.46 -20.04
CA PHE A 143 12.28 -3.73 -19.40
C PHE A 143 11.60 -4.74 -20.32
N ASP A 144 11.01 -4.31 -21.43
CA ASP A 144 10.17 -5.16 -22.25
C ASP A 144 10.45 -4.91 -23.74
N HIS A 145 11.38 -5.68 -24.31
CA HIS A 145 11.69 -5.63 -25.74
C HIS A 145 10.55 -6.20 -26.61
N SER A 146 9.30 -5.74 -26.46
CA SER A 146 8.23 -6.08 -27.41
C SER A 146 7.13 -5.02 -27.50
N ASN A 147 6.88 -4.58 -28.75
CA ASN A 147 5.75 -3.75 -29.16
C ASN A 147 4.50 -4.65 -29.32
N ARG A 148 3.48 -4.51 -28.47
CA ARG A 148 2.11 -4.99 -28.78
C ARG A 148 1.05 -3.99 -28.37
N ARG A 149 -0.04 -3.91 -29.15
CA ARG A 149 -1.20 -3.06 -28.89
C ARG A 149 -2.31 -3.86 -28.20
N PHE A 150 -3.12 -3.17 -27.41
CA PHE A 150 -4.19 -3.72 -26.58
C PHE A 150 -5.29 -4.45 -27.37
N GLU A 151 -5.43 -4.14 -28.66
CA GLU A 151 -6.44 -4.71 -29.57
C GLU A 151 -6.13 -6.16 -29.99
N ASP A 152 -4.92 -6.65 -29.71
CA ASP A 152 -4.44 -7.98 -30.13
C ASP A 152 -4.53 -9.04 -29.02
N ILE A 153 -5.11 -8.70 -27.85
CA ILE A 153 -5.12 -9.57 -26.65
C ILE A 153 -6.27 -10.57 -26.75
N SER A 154 -5.95 -11.87 -26.76
CA SER A 154 -6.93 -12.96 -26.76
C SER A 154 -7.72 -13.06 -25.45
N SER A 155 -8.91 -13.67 -25.46
CA SER A 155 -9.71 -13.89 -24.24
C SER A 155 -8.96 -14.65 -23.15
N SER A 156 -8.13 -15.62 -23.53
CA SER A 156 -7.26 -16.36 -22.61
C SER A 156 -6.18 -15.47 -21.97
N GLU A 157 -5.59 -14.55 -22.73
CA GLU A 157 -4.63 -13.57 -22.19
C GLU A 157 -5.32 -12.55 -21.28
N HIS A 158 -6.59 -12.21 -21.58
CA HIS A 158 -7.39 -11.35 -20.73
C HIS A 158 -7.70 -12.00 -19.37
N GLU A 159 -8.12 -13.27 -19.37
CA GLU A 159 -8.36 -14.04 -18.13
C GLU A 159 -7.07 -14.23 -17.33
N TRP A 160 -5.96 -14.52 -18.00
CA TRP A 160 -4.64 -14.58 -17.38
C TRP A 160 -4.28 -13.24 -16.71
N ALA A 161 -4.33 -12.12 -17.44
CA ALA A 161 -4.00 -10.80 -16.89
C ALA A 161 -4.90 -10.42 -15.71
N ARG A 162 -6.19 -10.76 -15.77
CA ARG A 162 -7.16 -10.53 -14.68
C ARG A 162 -6.79 -11.29 -13.41
N SER A 163 -6.15 -12.45 -13.54
CA SER A 163 -5.72 -13.27 -12.39
C SER A 163 -4.51 -12.73 -11.63
N PHE A 164 -3.79 -11.74 -12.18
CA PHE A 164 -2.61 -11.09 -11.60
C PHE A 164 -2.86 -9.65 -11.15
N ILE A 165 -3.73 -8.92 -11.85
CA ILE A 165 -3.78 -7.46 -11.75
C ILE A 165 -4.23 -6.94 -10.36
N ASP A 166 -5.02 -7.76 -9.65
CA ASP A 166 -5.53 -7.47 -8.31
C ASP A 166 -4.76 -8.16 -7.19
N ASP A 167 -3.77 -8.98 -7.53
CA ASP A 167 -2.86 -9.50 -6.51
C ASP A 167 -1.91 -8.38 -6.04
N PRO A 168 -1.49 -8.42 -4.78
CA PRO A 168 -0.29 -7.72 -4.35
C PRO A 168 0.89 -8.05 -5.26
N ILE A 169 1.73 -7.05 -5.59
CA ILE A 169 2.87 -7.23 -6.51
C ILE A 169 3.75 -8.42 -6.11
N PHE A 170 4.07 -8.57 -4.82
CA PHE A 170 4.86 -9.71 -4.31
C PHE A 170 4.19 -11.06 -4.54
N ASP A 171 2.87 -11.14 -4.38
CA ASP A 171 2.13 -12.39 -4.53
C ASP A 171 2.01 -12.76 -6.02
N GLY A 172 1.90 -11.77 -6.90
CA GLY A 172 1.99 -11.96 -8.36
C GLY A 172 3.37 -12.49 -8.80
N LEU A 173 4.47 -11.94 -8.26
CA LEU A 173 5.82 -12.42 -8.55
C LEU A 173 6.03 -13.88 -8.10
N LYS A 174 5.43 -14.28 -6.98
CA LYS A 174 5.47 -15.67 -6.50
C LYS A 174 4.76 -16.64 -7.45
N LYS A 175 3.64 -16.22 -8.06
CA LYS A 175 2.89 -17.06 -9.03
C LYS A 175 3.72 -17.41 -10.27
N GLU A 176 4.68 -16.57 -10.64
CA GLU A 176 5.60 -16.79 -11.78
C GLU A 176 6.78 -17.74 -11.45
N GLY A 177 6.89 -18.23 -10.22
CA GLY A 177 7.82 -19.30 -9.85
C GLY A 177 9.26 -18.87 -9.52
N ASP A 178 9.54 -17.56 -9.37
CA ASP A 178 10.87 -17.05 -8.99
C ASP A 178 11.01 -16.90 -7.46
N ASP A 179 10.75 -17.99 -6.74
CA ASP A 179 10.69 -18.05 -5.27
C ASP A 179 12.08 -17.87 -4.60
N GLN A 180 13.18 -17.99 -5.37
CA GLN A 180 14.55 -17.99 -4.82
C GLN A 180 15.16 -16.59 -4.63
N ARG A 181 14.52 -15.53 -5.14
CA ARG A 181 15.05 -14.15 -5.07
C ARG A 181 14.18 -13.17 -4.29
N LEU A 182 13.01 -13.58 -3.84
CA LEU A 182 12.06 -12.72 -3.13
C LEU A 182 12.26 -12.83 -1.62
N ASP A 183 13.35 -12.26 -1.11
CA ASP A 183 13.43 -11.92 0.31
C ASP A 183 12.46 -10.76 0.58
N ARG A 184 11.27 -11.06 1.13
CA ARG A 184 10.23 -10.08 1.47
C ARG A 184 10.60 -9.30 2.74
N SER A 185 11.77 -8.68 2.74
CA SER A 185 12.28 -7.82 3.82
C SER A 185 11.65 -6.43 3.82
N SER A 186 10.98 -6.05 2.72
CA SER A 186 10.19 -4.82 2.58
C SER A 186 8.91 -5.09 1.78
N ASP A 187 7.87 -4.29 1.99
CA ASP A 187 6.63 -4.37 1.23
C ASP A 187 6.21 -2.98 0.76
N ILE A 188 5.45 -2.93 -0.34
CA ILE A 188 4.94 -1.70 -0.94
C ILE A 188 3.46 -1.60 -0.57
N VAL A 189 3.11 -0.60 0.23
CA VAL A 189 1.74 -0.36 0.68
C VAL A 189 1.17 0.96 0.17
N GLU A 190 -0.10 0.96 -0.19
CA GLU A 190 -0.90 2.16 -0.37
C GLU A 190 -1.50 2.59 0.98
N ILE A 191 -1.55 3.91 1.22
CA ILE A 191 -2.17 4.50 2.41
C ILE A 191 -3.28 5.46 1.99
N ASN A 192 -4.51 5.23 2.47
CA ASN A 192 -5.64 6.14 2.26
C ASN A 192 -5.66 7.26 3.32
N LEU A 193 -5.05 8.40 2.97
CA LEU A 193 -4.93 9.57 3.85
C LEU A 193 -6.25 10.28 4.20
N ALA A 194 -7.39 9.85 3.63
CA ALA A 194 -8.70 10.39 3.99
C ALA A 194 -9.28 9.75 5.27
N LEU A 195 -8.69 8.65 5.75
CA LEU A 195 -9.15 7.94 6.94
C LEU A 195 -8.49 8.48 8.21
N PRO A 196 -9.15 8.38 9.38
CA PRO A 196 -8.55 8.80 10.65
C PRO A 196 -7.31 7.99 11.03
N ASP A 197 -6.30 8.64 11.60
CA ASP A 197 -5.02 8.03 12.02
C ASP A 197 -5.19 6.78 12.87
N LYS A 198 -6.17 6.77 13.79
CA LYS A 198 -6.47 5.60 14.63
C LYS A 198 -6.81 4.37 13.79
N ILE A 199 -7.64 4.54 12.75
CA ILE A 199 -8.02 3.45 11.84
C ILE A 199 -6.81 3.00 11.03
N LEU A 200 -5.98 3.94 10.58
CA LEU A 200 -4.75 3.63 9.84
C LEU A 200 -3.77 2.81 10.70
N ILE A 201 -3.51 3.21 11.95
CA ILE A 201 -2.61 2.50 12.87
C ILE A 201 -3.13 1.09 13.20
N GLU A 202 -4.43 0.96 13.50
CA GLU A 202 -5.06 -0.34 13.77
C GLU A 202 -4.95 -1.27 12.56
N GLN A 203 -5.22 -0.75 11.36
CA GLN A 203 -5.13 -1.55 10.13
C GLN A 203 -3.69 -1.88 9.75
N PHE A 204 -2.72 -0.98 9.98
CA PHE A 204 -1.30 -1.29 9.79
C PHE A 204 -0.87 -2.44 10.70
N THR A 205 -1.27 -2.37 11.96
CA THR A 205 -0.94 -3.40 12.96
C THR A 205 -1.52 -4.75 12.54
N GLY A 206 -2.78 -4.77 12.11
CA GLY A 206 -3.43 -5.98 11.61
C GLY A 206 -2.77 -6.52 10.34
N TYR A 207 -2.36 -5.64 9.42
CA TYR A 207 -1.61 -6.02 8.22
C TYR A 207 -0.27 -6.68 8.56
N LEU A 208 0.53 -6.09 9.45
CA LEU A 208 1.81 -6.68 9.90
C LEU A 208 1.62 -8.05 10.56
N GLN A 209 0.57 -8.21 11.38
CA GLN A 209 0.28 -9.48 12.04
C GLN A 209 -0.06 -10.59 11.04
N ARG A 210 -0.88 -10.28 10.02
CA ARG A 210 -1.21 -11.24 8.95
C ARG A 210 0.02 -11.62 8.15
N LEU A 211 0.80 -10.63 7.72
CA LEU A 211 1.99 -10.83 6.90
C LEU A 211 3.02 -11.71 7.62
N ARG A 212 3.28 -11.46 8.91
CA ARG A 212 4.18 -12.29 9.73
C ARG A 212 3.68 -13.71 9.99
N LYS A 213 2.36 -13.92 9.94
CA LYS A 213 1.75 -15.25 10.08
C LYS A 213 1.89 -16.06 8.80
N GLU A 214 1.71 -15.40 7.66
CA GLU A 214 1.76 -16.02 6.34
C GLU A 214 3.20 -16.24 5.86
N TYR A 215 4.12 -15.37 6.27
CA TYR A 215 5.53 -15.34 5.88
C TYR A 215 6.44 -15.33 7.12
N PRO A 216 6.74 -16.50 7.73
CA PRO A 216 7.51 -16.60 8.98
C PRO A 216 8.94 -16.04 8.92
N GLU A 217 9.50 -15.84 7.73
CA GLU A 217 10.77 -15.18 7.45
C GLU A 217 10.73 -13.66 7.73
N THR A 218 9.55 -13.04 7.64
CA THR A 218 9.33 -11.61 7.93
C THR A 218 9.22 -11.30 9.43
N LYS A 219 9.69 -12.22 10.28
CA LYS A 219 9.67 -12.05 11.73
C LYS A 219 10.32 -10.73 12.11
N PRO A 220 9.69 -9.96 13.01
CA PRO A 220 10.31 -8.75 13.49
C PRO A 220 11.67 -9.11 14.09
N ALA A 221 12.68 -8.32 13.75
CA ALA A 221 13.94 -8.42 14.46
C ALA A 221 13.68 -8.31 15.97
N SER A 222 14.35 -9.16 16.75
CA SER A 222 14.15 -9.22 18.21
C SER A 222 14.22 -7.81 18.78
N THR A 223 13.18 -7.39 19.51
CA THR A 223 12.95 -6.03 20.01
C THR A 223 14.26 -5.26 20.20
N PHE A 224 14.68 -4.53 19.16
CA PHE A 224 15.91 -3.77 19.28
C PHE A 224 15.66 -2.66 20.29
N LYS A 225 16.50 -2.63 21.33
CA LYS A 225 16.50 -1.50 22.25
C LYS A 225 17.02 -0.29 21.49
N TYR A 226 16.39 0.85 21.74
CA TYR A 226 16.87 2.15 21.24
C TYR A 226 18.37 2.29 21.50
N PRO A 227 19.14 2.86 20.56
CA PRO A 227 20.59 2.98 20.71
C PRO A 227 20.96 3.73 21.99
N GLU A 228 21.76 3.10 22.85
CA GLU A 228 22.29 3.71 24.07
C GLU A 228 23.72 4.21 23.79
N TYR A 229 23.85 5.32 23.05
CA TYR A 229 25.16 5.84 22.60
C TYR A 229 26.19 5.97 23.73
N LYS A 230 25.74 6.36 24.93
CA LYS A 230 26.61 6.43 26.12
C LYS A 230 27.25 5.08 26.47
N LYS A 231 26.49 3.97 26.38
CA LYS A 231 27.02 2.63 26.63
C LYS A 231 27.98 2.17 25.54
N TRP A 232 27.78 2.61 24.29
CA TRP A 232 28.71 2.28 23.21
C TRP A 232 30.07 2.91 23.42
N ILE A 233 30.08 4.14 23.95
CA ILE A 233 31.29 4.86 24.36
C ILE A 233 31.89 4.20 25.60
N GLU A 234 31.10 4.00 26.65
CA GLU A 234 31.55 3.42 27.93
C GLU A 234 32.19 2.03 27.76
N TYR A 235 31.64 1.20 26.88
CA TYR A 235 32.14 -0.15 26.63
C TYR A 235 33.09 -0.24 25.43
N SER A 236 33.52 0.89 24.87
CA SER A 236 34.48 0.98 23.76
C SER A 236 34.11 0.04 22.59
N VAL A 237 32.83 0.05 22.18
CA VAL A 237 32.30 -0.88 21.17
C VAL A 237 32.99 -0.71 19.81
N LEU A 238 33.19 0.54 19.36
CA LEU A 238 33.87 0.83 18.10
C LEU A 238 35.37 0.45 18.15
N PRO A 239 36.17 0.88 19.15
CA PRO A 239 37.55 0.42 19.28
C PRO A 239 37.71 -1.10 19.30
N TYR A 240 36.78 -1.82 19.97
CA TYR A 240 36.76 -3.27 19.97
C TYR A 240 36.53 -3.85 18.56
N LEU A 241 35.59 -3.31 17.79
CA LEU A 241 35.33 -3.74 16.41
C LEU A 241 36.53 -3.49 15.50
N ASP A 242 37.15 -2.32 15.60
CA ASP A 242 38.34 -1.96 14.80
C ASP A 242 39.51 -2.93 15.07
N LEU A 243 39.77 -3.23 16.34
CA LEU A 243 40.80 -4.22 16.72
C LEU A 243 40.44 -5.63 16.27
N LYS A 244 39.15 -6.01 16.23
CA LYS A 244 38.71 -7.29 15.68
C LYS A 244 38.90 -7.36 14.17
N TYR A 245 38.68 -6.28 13.44
CA TYR A 245 39.01 -6.23 12.01
C TYR A 245 40.49 -6.33 11.76
N TRP A 246 41.32 -5.64 12.55
CA TRP A 246 42.77 -5.76 12.46
C TRP A 246 43.26 -7.18 12.80
N GLU A 247 42.70 -7.83 13.82
CA GLU A 247 42.98 -9.24 14.16
C GLU A 247 42.73 -10.16 12.94
N MET A 248 41.62 -9.95 12.23
CA MET A 248 41.26 -10.69 11.02
C MET A 248 42.16 -10.35 9.82
N GLU A 249 42.45 -9.07 9.61
CA GLU A 249 43.28 -8.59 8.49
C GLU A 249 44.72 -9.13 8.59
N GLN A 250 45.30 -9.09 9.78
CA GLN A 250 46.67 -9.55 10.02
C GLN A 250 46.75 -11.07 10.27
N ASN A 251 45.60 -11.75 10.32
CA ASN A 251 45.49 -13.18 10.65
C ASN A 251 46.22 -13.55 11.95
N VAL A 252 46.09 -12.69 12.97
CA VAL A 252 46.65 -12.88 14.32
C VAL A 252 45.53 -13.15 15.30
N SER A 253 45.85 -13.45 16.57
CA SER A 253 44.85 -13.42 17.64
C SER A 253 45.25 -12.48 18.76
N ILE A 254 44.31 -11.61 19.17
CA ILE A 254 44.49 -10.68 20.29
C ILE A 254 43.80 -11.25 21.52
N PRO A 255 44.54 -11.64 22.57
CA PRO A 255 43.95 -12.06 23.84
C PRO A 255 43.09 -10.96 24.44
N TYR A 256 41.96 -11.31 25.06
CA TYR A 256 41.04 -10.31 25.62
C TYR A 256 41.69 -9.40 26.67
N ARG A 257 42.69 -9.89 27.42
CA ARG A 257 43.50 -9.05 28.30
C ARG A 257 44.18 -7.90 27.56
N VAL A 258 44.90 -8.20 26.48
CA VAL A 258 45.59 -7.19 25.65
C VAL A 258 44.57 -6.25 25.02
N MET A 259 43.42 -6.78 24.62
CA MET A 259 42.33 -5.97 24.08
C MET A 259 41.75 -5.01 25.12
N ALA A 260 41.62 -5.43 26.38
CA ALA A 260 41.14 -4.58 27.48
C ALA A 260 42.14 -3.47 27.79
N ASP A 261 43.43 -3.82 27.89
CA ASP A 261 44.51 -2.85 28.11
C ASP A 261 44.56 -1.80 26.98
N ALA A 262 44.20 -2.19 25.74
CA ALA A 262 44.19 -1.29 24.59
C ALA A 262 42.96 -0.36 24.55
N ILE A 263 41.75 -0.86 24.84
CA ILE A 263 40.50 -0.08 24.69
C ILE A 263 40.03 0.61 25.98
N PHE A 264 40.63 0.26 27.13
CA PHE A 264 40.38 0.85 28.45
C PHE A 264 41.71 1.27 29.10
N PRO A 265 42.39 2.31 28.57
CA PRO A 265 43.76 2.68 28.98
C PRO A 265 43.88 3.18 30.43
N ASP A 266 42.78 3.61 31.02
CA ASP A 266 42.60 4.00 32.41
C ASP A 266 42.42 2.79 33.36
N GLY A 267 42.37 1.57 32.83
CA GLY A 267 42.28 0.32 33.60
C GLY A 267 40.94 0.11 34.32
N GLY A 268 39.94 0.94 34.02
CA GLY A 268 38.64 0.92 34.70
C GLY A 268 37.81 -0.33 34.41
N LEU A 269 38.03 -0.99 33.27
CA LEU A 269 37.28 -2.16 32.81
C LEU A 269 38.23 -3.27 32.33
N GLY A 270 38.04 -4.48 32.86
CA GLY A 270 38.92 -5.62 32.58
C GLY A 270 38.43 -6.56 31.48
N GLU A 271 39.22 -7.60 31.21
CA GLU A 271 38.95 -8.68 30.24
C GLU A 271 37.53 -9.26 30.32
N GLU A 272 36.99 -9.43 31.53
CA GLU A 272 35.66 -10.01 31.73
C GLU A 272 34.53 -9.12 31.17
N MET A 273 34.73 -7.80 31.13
CA MET A 273 33.80 -6.85 30.53
C MET A 273 33.73 -7.04 29.01
N ILE A 274 34.89 -7.26 28.37
CA ILE A 274 34.94 -7.55 26.93
C ILE A 274 34.18 -8.82 26.61
N ARG A 275 34.44 -9.90 27.37
CA ARG A 275 33.87 -11.22 27.13
C ARG A 275 32.34 -11.24 27.26
N LYS A 276 31.79 -10.60 28.29
CA LYS A 276 30.36 -10.66 28.61
C LYS A 276 29.52 -9.54 27.98
N THR A 277 30.11 -8.37 27.79
CA THR A 277 29.37 -7.14 27.48
C THR A 277 29.79 -6.57 26.13
N THR A 278 31.04 -6.09 25.98
CA THR A 278 31.49 -5.39 24.77
C THR A 278 31.31 -6.26 23.51
N LYS A 279 31.77 -7.51 23.54
CA LYS A 279 31.60 -8.44 22.41
C LYS A 279 30.13 -8.67 22.05
N LYS A 280 29.26 -8.80 23.06
CA LYS A 280 27.83 -9.04 22.83
C LYS A 280 27.17 -7.83 22.17
N ILE A 281 27.47 -6.62 22.65
CA ILE A 281 26.95 -5.37 22.07
C ILE A 281 27.52 -5.19 20.66
N ALA A 282 28.83 -5.37 20.47
CA ALA A 282 29.49 -5.29 19.17
C ALA A 282 28.84 -6.24 18.14
N ASN A 283 28.64 -7.51 18.50
CA ASN A 283 27.98 -8.47 17.63
C ASN A 283 26.53 -8.07 17.31
N GLN A 284 25.81 -7.47 18.26
CA GLN A 284 24.43 -7.01 18.06
C GLN A 284 24.38 -5.82 17.09
N VAL A 285 25.22 -4.80 17.28
CA VAL A 285 25.18 -3.58 16.45
C VAL A 285 25.62 -3.83 15.01
N MET A 286 26.37 -4.91 14.79
CA MET A 286 26.80 -5.34 13.45
C MET A 286 25.81 -6.27 12.74
N GLN A 287 24.66 -6.59 13.35
CA GLN A 287 23.58 -7.29 12.65
C GLN A 287 22.96 -6.38 11.60
N LYS A 288 22.68 -6.92 10.40
CA LYS A 288 22.13 -6.15 9.28
C LYS A 288 20.82 -5.45 9.68
N GLU A 289 19.96 -6.16 10.40
CA GLU A 289 18.68 -5.65 10.88
C GLU A 289 18.86 -4.52 11.91
N TYR A 290 19.91 -4.56 12.74
CA TYR A 290 20.22 -3.49 13.70
C TYR A 290 20.72 -2.23 12.99
N ILE A 291 21.53 -2.40 11.93
CA ILE A 291 22.00 -1.30 11.09
C ILE A 291 20.83 -0.61 10.40
N ASP A 292 19.89 -1.37 9.84
CA ASP A 292 18.69 -0.82 9.19
C ASP A 292 17.77 -0.11 10.21
N PHE A 293 17.66 -0.65 11.43
CA PHE A 293 16.99 0.03 12.54
C PHE A 293 17.69 1.36 12.90
N LEU A 294 19.01 1.37 13.04
CA LEU A 294 19.79 2.57 13.35
C LEU A 294 19.64 3.64 12.26
N ALA A 295 19.60 3.25 10.98
CA ALA A 295 19.34 4.15 9.87
C ALA A 295 17.96 4.81 9.99
N THR A 296 16.95 4.06 10.45
CA THR A 296 15.59 4.59 10.70
C THR A 296 15.60 5.63 11.83
N ILE A 297 16.30 5.35 12.93
CA ILE A 297 16.45 6.32 14.04
C ILE A 297 17.18 7.58 13.59
N ALA A 298 18.28 7.44 12.84
CA ALA A 298 19.03 8.57 12.32
C ALA A 298 18.17 9.48 11.42
N ALA A 299 17.35 8.88 10.55
CA ALA A 299 16.41 9.63 9.71
C ALA A 299 15.40 10.42 10.56
N GLN A 300 14.87 9.83 11.64
CA GLN A 300 13.96 10.50 12.57
C GLN A 300 14.64 11.68 13.28
N GLU A 301 15.85 11.50 13.82
CA GLU A 301 16.58 12.57 14.50
C GLU A 301 16.92 13.75 13.56
N ILE A 302 17.20 13.48 12.28
CA ILE A 302 17.42 14.52 11.27
C ILE A 302 16.12 15.28 10.99
N ALA A 303 15.00 14.58 10.88
CA ALA A 303 13.70 15.21 10.64
C ALA A 303 13.24 16.09 11.81
N GLU A 304 13.53 15.71 13.06
CA GLU A 304 13.18 16.48 14.26
C GLU A 304 14.05 17.74 14.47
N LYS A 305 15.24 17.79 13.86
CA LYS A 305 16.18 18.93 13.97
C LYS A 305 15.96 20.01 12.90
N ASN A 306 15.18 19.71 11.86
CA ASN A 306 14.84 20.63 10.76
C ASN A 306 13.42 21.18 10.93
#